data_AF-A0A2G6E1V2-F1
#
_entry.id   AF-A0A2G6E1V2-F1
#
_cell.length_a   1.000
_cell.length_b   1.000
_cell.length_c   1.000
_cell.angle_alpha   90.00
_cell.angle_beta   90.00
_cell.angle_gamma   90.00
#
_symmetry.space_group_name_H-M   'P 1'
#
loop_
_entity.id
_entity.type
_entity.pdbx_description
1 polymer ?
#
loop_
_entity_poly.entity_id
_entity_poly.type
_entity_poly.pdbx_seq_one_letter_code
_entity_poly.pdbx_strand_id
1 'polypeptide(L)'
;MKNYLFKLFALLFFSTSLIGQADTVLVPSVVDGEPFGAINKFIIGDTTSTGERVNPERYYKLEKNKIYFLNGEFHAHFDLRLIADDVEDGEKPPIVASTTGSDGTIQLIQFNLFGDAYIKNIIFQMTPPSGNGESNASFFLSKLDGNYEFDNVRWEWGLWTAIAVVIPLNKIKVTNCYFRNPQHKTNIFNGRGITFYQENPADTVIIQNNTFFNINSFSFVADNSSIPPGLLLFDHNTIVNQMKWPIHSYWITNAVVTNNIFFNSSAFGENHQDTEGQDPERLQYGLINIYPAPQDILDYHGVTEAERSYICDRNAYYFTDDIKDYWAEYELPDVPFMNSRTQGMFDDDANYPNLYLDHLYYADPKFKEDGEGTEQMIAWMKRKRDWQQNTYWGWDPDGNKFEVQWPFPEDFTYSNEELMTAADRGFPLGDLNWYPELKTRWLEGDTIVGNSFVDFQPKDLIINEVYPNPFNDYLRFDISLKNSSKVSLSIIDLNGKIVDTVNKGKLSSGNHIISWKTQWDNLNEGIYLYQIKTDKNIITGKIEHIK
;
A
#
# COMPACT_ATOMS: atom_id res chain seq x y z
N MET A 1 26.48 2.47 22.48
CA MET A 1 25.98 1.34 21.67
C MET A 1 24.55 1.68 21.27
N LYS A 2 24.38 2.42 20.15
CA LYS A 2 23.15 3.17 19.85
C LYS A 2 22.63 3.02 18.40
N ASN A 3 23.20 2.12 17.58
CA ASN A 3 22.94 2.14 16.12
C ASN A 3 22.45 0.79 15.53
N TYR A 4 21.81 -0.09 16.31
CA TYR A 4 21.51 -1.46 15.82
C TYR A 4 20.02 -1.79 15.65
N LEU A 5 19.07 -1.11 16.30
CA LEU A 5 17.66 -1.53 16.24
C LEU A 5 16.93 -1.13 14.93
N PHE A 6 17.25 0.02 14.33
CA PHE A 6 16.62 0.44 13.08
C PHE A 6 17.20 -0.23 11.83
N LYS A 7 18.40 -0.82 11.96
CA LYS A 7 18.90 -1.75 10.96
C LYS A 7 17.99 -2.98 10.84
N LEU A 8 17.23 -3.37 11.85
CA LEU A 8 16.38 -4.55 11.76
C LEU A 8 15.13 -4.32 10.88
N PHE A 9 14.45 -3.17 11.01
CA PHE A 9 13.29 -2.86 10.15
C PHE A 9 13.68 -2.45 8.73
N ALA A 10 14.82 -1.77 8.56
CA ALA A 10 15.34 -1.44 7.24
C ALA A 10 16.03 -2.63 6.54
N LEU A 11 16.62 -3.60 7.24
CA LEU A 11 17.20 -4.80 6.61
C LEU A 11 16.22 -5.97 6.42
N LEU A 12 15.10 -6.05 7.15
CA LEU A 12 14.17 -7.19 7.02
C LEU A 12 13.30 -7.16 5.73
N PHE A 13 13.36 -6.10 4.93
CA PHE A 13 12.58 -5.97 3.70
C PHE A 13 13.39 -5.66 2.43
N PHE A 14 14.72 -5.77 2.51
CA PHE A 14 15.58 -5.86 1.35
C PHE A 14 16.21 -7.24 1.27
N SER A 15 15.41 -8.24 0.89
CA SER A 15 15.91 -9.05 -0.21
C SER A 15 15.85 -8.15 -1.45
N THR A 16 16.91 -7.36 -1.68
CA THR A 16 17.40 -7.36 -3.06
C THR A 16 17.84 -8.79 -3.26
N SER A 17 16.89 -9.60 -3.68
CA SER A 17 17.24 -10.78 -4.39
C SER A 17 18.08 -10.32 -5.56
N LEU A 18 19.40 -10.39 -5.38
CA LEU A 18 20.28 -11.05 -6.33
C LEU A 18 19.77 -12.51 -6.54
N ILE A 19 18.47 -12.70 -6.79
CA ILE A 19 17.93 -13.93 -7.36
C ILE A 19 18.40 -13.84 -8.80
N GLY A 20 19.23 -14.81 -9.15
CA GLY A 20 20.01 -14.80 -10.36
C GLY A 20 19.17 -14.41 -11.58
N GLN A 21 19.73 -13.46 -12.33
CA GLN A 21 19.41 -13.08 -13.70
C GLN A 21 19.51 -14.26 -14.71
N ALA A 22 19.49 -15.51 -14.23
CA ALA A 22 19.85 -16.71 -14.97
C ALA A 22 18.71 -17.28 -15.84
N ASP A 23 17.44 -16.90 -15.61
CA ASP A 23 16.33 -17.24 -16.51
C ASP A 23 15.37 -16.05 -16.74
N THR A 24 15.93 -14.97 -17.25
CA THR A 24 15.17 -13.83 -17.78
C THR A 24 14.98 -13.99 -19.28
N VAL A 25 13.74 -13.86 -19.76
CA VAL A 25 13.42 -13.81 -21.19
C VAL A 25 12.92 -12.42 -21.58
N LEU A 26 13.30 -11.99 -22.77
CA LEU A 26 12.79 -10.75 -23.35
C LEU A 26 11.41 -11.01 -23.96
N VAL A 27 10.41 -10.23 -23.57
CA VAL A 27 9.07 -10.32 -24.14
C VAL A 27 9.01 -9.42 -25.38
N PRO A 28 8.74 -9.97 -26.57
CA PRO A 28 8.59 -9.17 -27.77
C PRO A 28 7.27 -8.38 -27.74
N SER A 29 7.31 -7.13 -28.20
CA SER A 29 6.10 -6.31 -28.34
C SER A 29 5.25 -6.69 -29.57
N VAL A 30 5.73 -7.63 -30.39
CA VAL A 30 5.07 -8.14 -31.59
C VAL A 30 5.32 -9.65 -31.69
N VAL A 31 4.27 -10.43 -31.92
CA VAL A 31 4.37 -11.88 -32.17
C VAL A 31 3.65 -12.21 -33.48
N ASP A 32 4.30 -12.94 -34.38
CA ASP A 32 3.78 -13.29 -35.71
C ASP A 32 3.34 -12.08 -36.56
N GLY A 33 4.02 -10.94 -36.39
CA GLY A 33 3.70 -9.69 -37.08
C GLY A 33 2.57 -8.89 -36.44
N GLU A 34 1.95 -9.38 -35.36
CA GLU A 34 0.85 -8.73 -34.66
C GLU A 34 1.27 -8.17 -33.29
N PRO A 35 1.12 -6.86 -33.03
CA PRO A 35 1.37 -6.27 -31.71
C PRO A 35 0.24 -6.55 -30.71
N PHE A 36 -0.98 -6.74 -31.21
CA PHE A 36 -2.16 -6.91 -30.37
C PHE A 36 -2.18 -8.30 -29.72
N GLY A 37 -2.13 -8.34 -28.38
CA GLY A 37 -2.07 -9.59 -27.63
C GLY A 37 -0.72 -10.30 -27.69
N ALA A 38 0.32 -9.66 -28.23
CA ALA A 38 1.67 -10.23 -28.33
C ALA A 38 2.19 -10.68 -26.96
N ILE A 39 2.01 -9.85 -25.93
CA ILE A 39 2.39 -10.14 -24.55
C ILE A 39 1.59 -11.32 -23.97
N ASN A 40 0.26 -11.37 -24.18
CA ASN A 40 -0.57 -12.50 -23.76
C ASN A 40 -0.07 -13.80 -24.39
N LYS A 41 0.09 -13.79 -25.72
CA LYS A 41 0.49 -14.96 -26.49
C LYS A 41 1.86 -15.47 -26.09
N PHE A 42 2.83 -14.58 -25.94
CA PHE A 42 4.19 -14.96 -25.57
C PHE A 42 4.26 -15.54 -24.16
N ILE A 43 3.73 -14.83 -23.16
CA ILE A 43 3.87 -15.25 -21.77
C ILE A 43 2.99 -16.46 -21.47
N ILE A 44 1.71 -16.46 -21.88
CA ILE A 44 0.83 -17.62 -21.63
C ILE A 44 1.30 -18.84 -22.43
N GLY A 45 1.80 -18.64 -23.65
CA GLY A 45 2.32 -19.69 -24.52
C GLY A 45 3.68 -20.27 -24.10
N ASP A 46 4.36 -19.73 -23.09
CA ASP A 46 5.63 -20.24 -22.58
C ASP A 46 5.44 -21.51 -21.73
N THR A 47 4.98 -22.56 -22.40
CA THR A 47 4.68 -23.88 -21.86
C THR A 47 5.33 -24.98 -22.72
N THR A 48 5.57 -26.13 -22.09
CA THR A 48 6.00 -27.36 -22.77
C THR A 48 4.81 -27.96 -23.55
N SER A 49 5.06 -28.99 -24.35
CA SER A 49 3.99 -29.70 -25.07
C SER A 49 2.95 -30.37 -24.15
N THR A 50 3.26 -30.54 -22.86
CA THR A 50 2.31 -31.08 -21.86
C THR A 50 1.49 -29.98 -21.17
N GLY A 51 1.75 -28.71 -21.47
CA GLY A 51 1.07 -27.55 -20.88
C GLY A 51 1.70 -27.02 -19.59
N GLU A 52 2.76 -27.67 -19.09
CA GLU A 52 3.54 -27.17 -17.94
C GLU A 52 4.38 -25.95 -18.32
N ARG A 53 4.68 -25.05 -17.38
CA ARG A 53 5.57 -23.90 -17.64
C ARG A 53 6.96 -24.39 -18.08
N VAL A 54 7.55 -23.77 -19.10
CA VAL A 54 8.94 -24.08 -19.50
C VAL A 54 9.91 -23.83 -18.35
N ASN A 55 9.71 -22.72 -17.63
CA ASN A 55 10.31 -22.50 -16.32
C ASN A 55 9.33 -21.74 -15.40
N PRO A 56 8.93 -22.31 -14.24
CA PRO A 56 8.06 -21.62 -13.28
C PRO A 56 8.72 -20.40 -12.59
N GLU A 57 10.06 -20.33 -12.56
CA GLU A 57 10.82 -19.23 -11.91
C GLU A 57 11.21 -18.11 -12.88
N ARG A 58 10.66 -18.12 -14.10
CA ARG A 58 11.06 -17.22 -15.18
C ARG A 58 10.69 -15.76 -14.92
N TYR A 59 11.61 -14.87 -15.28
CA TYR A 59 11.34 -13.43 -15.36
C TYR A 59 11.03 -13.03 -16.80
N TYR A 60 9.89 -12.36 -17.00
CA TYR A 60 9.48 -11.78 -18.27
C TYR A 60 9.88 -10.31 -18.29
N LYS A 61 10.90 -9.98 -19.07
CA LYS A 61 11.43 -8.61 -19.17
C LYS A 61 10.83 -7.88 -20.37
N LEU A 62 10.22 -6.73 -20.10
CA LEU A 62 9.74 -5.80 -21.12
C LEU A 62 10.86 -4.82 -21.52
N GLU A 63 10.86 -4.43 -22.79
CA GLU A 63 11.84 -3.50 -23.36
C GLU A 63 11.41 -2.04 -23.16
N LYS A 64 12.36 -1.19 -22.73
CA LYS A 64 12.19 0.27 -22.67
C LYS A 64 11.75 0.83 -24.03
N ASN A 65 11.04 1.94 -24.02
CA ASN A 65 10.53 2.62 -25.23
C ASN A 65 9.56 1.78 -26.09
N LYS A 66 9.00 0.68 -25.56
CA LYS A 66 7.99 -0.14 -26.24
C LYS A 66 6.62 -0.01 -25.59
N ILE A 67 5.61 -0.29 -26.40
CA ILE A 67 4.21 -0.42 -25.97
C ILE A 67 3.76 -1.86 -26.21
N TYR A 68 3.11 -2.44 -25.22
CA TYR A 68 2.57 -3.79 -25.20
C TYR A 68 1.05 -3.72 -25.04
N PHE A 69 0.31 -4.28 -26.00
CA PHE A 69 -1.15 -4.26 -25.98
C PHE A 69 -1.71 -5.61 -25.54
N LEU A 70 -2.59 -5.59 -24.54
CA LEU A 70 -3.38 -6.76 -24.18
C LEU A 70 -4.49 -7.00 -25.21
N ASN A 71 -4.83 -8.26 -25.47
CA ASN A 71 -5.99 -8.64 -26.30
C ASN A 71 -7.23 -9.09 -25.52
N GLY A 72 -7.29 -8.70 -24.25
CA GLY A 72 -8.32 -9.10 -23.29
C GLY A 72 -7.69 -9.24 -21.90
N GLU A 73 -8.41 -9.91 -21.00
CA GLU A 73 -7.89 -10.21 -19.67
C GLU A 73 -6.67 -11.14 -19.73
N PHE A 74 -5.64 -10.84 -18.94
CA PHE A 74 -4.45 -11.65 -18.75
C PHE A 74 -4.62 -12.53 -17.51
N HIS A 75 -4.76 -13.84 -17.68
CA HIS A 75 -4.97 -14.78 -16.57
C HIS A 75 -3.66 -15.51 -16.24
N ALA A 76 -3.04 -15.17 -15.11
CA ALA A 76 -1.81 -15.79 -14.64
C ALA A 76 -2.12 -16.89 -13.62
N HIS A 77 -2.19 -18.15 -14.06
CA HIS A 77 -2.30 -19.33 -13.19
C HIS A 77 -0.94 -19.84 -12.69
N PHE A 78 0.04 -18.94 -12.58
CA PHE A 78 1.43 -19.20 -12.22
C PHE A 78 2.02 -17.93 -11.60
N ASP A 79 3.18 -18.03 -10.97
CA ASP A 79 3.85 -16.87 -10.40
C ASP A 79 4.38 -15.94 -11.50
N LEU A 80 3.83 -14.72 -11.58
CA LEU A 80 4.14 -13.76 -12.62
C LEU A 80 5.23 -12.79 -12.18
N ARG A 81 6.42 -12.90 -12.76
CA ARG A 81 7.53 -11.96 -12.56
C ARG A 81 7.68 -11.11 -13.82
N LEU A 82 7.03 -9.94 -13.88
CA LEU A 82 7.01 -9.05 -15.04
C LEU A 82 7.79 -7.77 -14.73
N ILE A 83 8.92 -7.57 -15.39
CA ILE A 83 9.89 -6.54 -15.01
C ILE A 83 10.38 -5.73 -16.21
N ALA A 84 10.99 -4.58 -15.92
CA ALA A 84 11.83 -3.85 -16.87
C ALA A 84 13.08 -3.31 -16.17
N ASP A 85 14.11 -3.00 -16.94
CA ASP A 85 15.31 -2.34 -16.43
C ASP A 85 15.00 -0.87 -16.07
N ASP A 86 15.74 -0.29 -15.11
CA ASP A 86 15.64 1.15 -14.81
C ASP A 86 15.98 1.97 -16.06
N VAL A 87 15.31 3.12 -16.24
CA VAL A 87 15.49 3.97 -17.41
C VAL A 87 16.60 5.01 -17.21
N GLU A 88 17.34 5.26 -18.28
CA GLU A 88 18.34 6.33 -18.37
C GLU A 88 17.74 7.59 -19.02
N ASP A 89 18.51 8.68 -19.05
CA ASP A 89 18.10 9.92 -19.70
C ASP A 89 17.70 9.71 -21.17
N GLY A 90 16.50 10.15 -21.53
CA GLY A 90 15.94 9.98 -22.87
C GLY A 90 15.28 8.62 -23.13
N GLU A 91 15.30 7.70 -22.17
CA GLU A 91 14.53 6.46 -22.21
C GLU A 91 13.22 6.59 -21.41
N LYS A 92 12.22 5.81 -21.82
CA LYS A 92 10.92 5.70 -21.16
C LYS A 92 10.63 4.26 -20.76
N PRO A 93 9.99 4.02 -19.58
CA PRO A 93 9.62 2.67 -19.19
C PRO A 93 8.68 2.04 -20.21
N PRO A 94 8.68 0.70 -20.34
CA PRO A 94 7.69 0.02 -21.17
C PRO A 94 6.27 0.35 -20.70
N ILE A 95 5.38 0.51 -21.68
CA ILE A 95 3.96 0.77 -21.43
C ILE A 95 3.17 -0.49 -21.72
N VAL A 96 2.41 -0.99 -20.76
CA VAL A 96 1.34 -1.95 -20.99
C VAL A 96 0.04 -1.16 -21.10
N ALA A 97 -0.63 -1.26 -22.25
CA ALA A 97 -1.72 -0.35 -22.59
C ALA A 97 -3.01 -1.07 -23.01
N SER A 98 -4.12 -0.39 -22.72
CA SER A 98 -5.42 -0.70 -23.31
C SER A 98 -5.40 -0.45 -24.81
N THR A 99 -6.31 -1.06 -25.56
CA THR A 99 -6.48 -0.79 -26.99
C THR A 99 -7.92 -1.04 -27.41
N THR A 100 -8.26 -0.75 -28.65
CA THR A 100 -9.60 -1.00 -29.21
C THR A 100 -9.54 -2.24 -30.10
N GLY A 101 -10.41 -3.21 -29.84
CA GLY A 101 -10.61 -4.38 -30.70
C GLY A 101 -11.17 -3.98 -32.07
N SER A 102 -11.15 -4.91 -33.02
CA SER A 102 -11.67 -4.68 -34.38
C SER A 102 -13.17 -4.35 -34.43
N ASP A 103 -13.91 -4.69 -33.38
CA ASP A 103 -15.33 -4.41 -33.17
C ASP A 103 -15.61 -3.05 -32.52
N GLY A 104 -14.57 -2.27 -32.20
CA GLY A 104 -14.69 -0.99 -31.49
C GLY A 104 -14.73 -1.12 -29.96
N THR A 105 -14.67 -2.33 -29.41
CA THR A 105 -14.69 -2.57 -27.96
C THR A 105 -13.33 -2.25 -27.35
N ILE A 106 -13.32 -1.43 -26.30
CA ILE A 106 -12.12 -1.14 -25.52
C ILE A 106 -11.71 -2.40 -24.75
N GLN A 107 -10.48 -2.86 -24.98
CA GLN A 107 -9.88 -3.96 -24.26
C GLN A 107 -9.39 -3.48 -22.91
N LEU A 108 -9.76 -4.23 -21.87
CA LEU A 108 -9.37 -3.90 -20.51
C LEU A 108 -7.93 -4.37 -20.27
N ILE A 109 -7.13 -3.56 -19.58
CA ILE A 109 -5.82 -4.01 -19.11
C ILE A 109 -5.97 -4.71 -17.76
N GLN A 110 -6.57 -5.90 -17.76
CA GLN A 110 -6.84 -6.62 -16.53
C GLN A 110 -5.92 -7.82 -16.37
N PHE A 111 -5.07 -7.79 -15.36
CA PHE A 111 -4.27 -8.92 -14.92
C PHE A 111 -4.97 -9.63 -13.77
N ASN A 112 -5.48 -10.84 -14.01
CA ASN A 112 -6.00 -11.74 -12.99
C ASN A 112 -4.88 -12.65 -12.50
N LEU A 113 -4.41 -12.41 -11.28
CA LEU A 113 -3.21 -13.05 -10.71
C LEU A 113 -3.61 -14.16 -9.74
N PHE A 114 -3.59 -15.41 -10.20
CA PHE A 114 -3.88 -16.60 -9.38
C PHE A 114 -2.60 -17.23 -8.79
N GLY A 115 -1.42 -16.81 -9.24
CA GLY A 115 -0.12 -17.04 -8.59
C GLY A 115 0.35 -15.82 -7.79
N ASP A 116 1.57 -15.91 -7.23
CA ASP A 116 2.27 -14.72 -6.71
C ASP A 116 2.63 -13.78 -7.87
N ALA A 117 2.89 -12.50 -7.58
CA ALA A 117 3.36 -11.60 -8.62
C ALA A 117 4.41 -10.59 -8.14
N TYR A 118 5.38 -10.36 -9.00
CA TYR A 118 6.39 -9.31 -8.87
C TYR A 118 6.37 -8.46 -10.13
N ILE A 119 5.93 -7.21 -10.00
CA ILE A 119 5.80 -6.26 -11.10
C ILE A 119 6.73 -5.07 -10.85
N LYS A 120 7.59 -4.74 -11.82
CA LYS A 120 8.58 -3.68 -11.63
C LYS A 120 8.86 -2.84 -12.87
N ASN A 121 9.01 -1.52 -12.68
CA ASN A 121 9.47 -0.55 -13.68
C ASN A 121 8.60 -0.47 -14.95
N ILE A 122 7.27 -0.59 -14.80
CA ILE A 122 6.33 -0.62 -15.93
C ILE A 122 5.27 0.47 -15.74
N ILE A 123 4.88 1.11 -16.85
CA ILE A 123 3.72 2.01 -16.89
C ILE A 123 2.50 1.23 -17.39
N PHE A 124 1.40 1.31 -16.67
CA PHE A 124 0.09 0.82 -17.08
C PHE A 124 -0.76 2.00 -17.54
N GLN A 125 -1.05 2.05 -18.84
CA GLN A 125 -1.86 3.09 -19.48
C GLN A 125 -3.27 2.56 -19.71
N MET A 126 -4.22 3.03 -18.89
CA MET A 126 -5.60 2.55 -18.90
C MET A 126 -6.47 3.19 -19.97
N THR A 127 -5.99 4.24 -20.63
CA THR A 127 -6.62 4.85 -21.82
C THR A 127 -6.12 4.15 -23.09
N PRO A 128 -6.98 3.81 -24.07
CA PRO A 128 -6.55 3.26 -25.34
C PRO A 128 -5.98 4.37 -26.28
N PRO A 129 -5.28 4.02 -27.37
CA PRO A 129 -4.73 4.97 -28.33
C PRO A 129 -5.73 5.95 -28.94
N SER A 130 -7.03 5.62 -28.92
CA SER A 130 -8.09 6.51 -29.38
C SER A 130 -8.34 7.70 -28.45
N GLY A 131 -7.77 7.69 -27.24
CA GLY A 131 -8.01 8.67 -26.18
C GLY A 131 -9.42 8.59 -25.56
N ASN A 132 -10.25 7.64 -25.98
CA ASN A 132 -11.65 7.55 -25.61
C ASN A 132 -11.98 6.26 -24.86
N GLY A 133 -12.51 6.45 -23.65
CA GLY A 133 -12.84 5.38 -22.71
C GLY A 133 -11.61 4.84 -21.99
N GLU A 134 -11.81 4.17 -20.87
CA GLU A 134 -10.73 3.82 -19.95
C GLU A 134 -11.02 2.45 -19.33
N SER A 135 -9.97 1.74 -18.95
CA SER A 135 -10.10 0.45 -18.26
C SER A 135 -10.56 0.63 -16.80
N ASN A 136 -11.11 -0.44 -16.21
CA ASN A 136 -11.62 -0.44 -14.83
C ASN A 136 -10.54 -0.72 -13.79
N ALA A 137 -10.00 -1.95 -13.80
CA ALA A 137 -8.97 -2.43 -12.88
C ALA A 137 -7.73 -2.87 -13.64
N SER A 138 -6.53 -2.54 -13.14
CA SER A 138 -5.30 -3.05 -13.76
C SER A 138 -4.94 -4.45 -13.24
N PHE A 139 -5.05 -4.67 -11.93
CA PHE A 139 -4.69 -5.93 -11.28
C PHE A 139 -5.79 -6.45 -10.36
N PHE A 140 -6.14 -7.72 -10.52
CA PHE A 140 -6.94 -8.50 -9.58
C PHE A 140 -6.03 -9.51 -8.88
N LEU A 141 -5.94 -9.41 -7.56
CA LEU A 141 -5.15 -10.28 -6.70
C LEU A 141 -6.05 -11.43 -6.22
N SER A 142 -5.87 -12.61 -6.83
CA SER A 142 -6.84 -13.71 -6.80
C SER A 142 -6.29 -15.01 -6.21
N LYS A 143 -5.12 -14.98 -5.56
CA LYS A 143 -4.54 -16.12 -4.83
C LYS A 143 -4.89 -16.01 -3.34
N LEU A 144 -5.15 -17.15 -2.70
CA LEU A 144 -5.24 -17.24 -1.24
C LEU A 144 -3.82 -17.23 -0.66
N ASP A 145 -3.55 -16.36 0.32
CA ASP A 145 -2.20 -16.22 0.92
C ASP A 145 -1.13 -15.88 -0.14
N GLY A 146 -1.48 -15.03 -1.11
CA GLY A 146 -0.61 -14.61 -2.19
C GLY A 146 0.39 -13.53 -1.78
N ASN A 147 1.58 -13.55 -2.40
CA ASN A 147 2.61 -12.52 -2.28
C ASN A 147 2.60 -11.65 -3.53
N TYR A 148 2.30 -10.37 -3.35
CA TYR A 148 2.20 -9.41 -4.45
C TYR A 148 3.09 -8.20 -4.18
N GLU A 149 4.03 -7.94 -5.08
CA GLU A 149 4.94 -6.81 -4.98
C GLU A 149 4.91 -5.99 -6.27
N PHE A 150 4.67 -4.69 -6.11
CA PHE A 150 4.70 -3.66 -7.13
C PHE A 150 5.78 -2.65 -6.74
N ASP A 151 6.83 -2.57 -7.54
CA ASP A 151 7.99 -1.70 -7.29
C ASP A 151 8.25 -0.75 -8.47
N ASN A 152 8.16 0.56 -8.25
CA ASN A 152 8.30 1.56 -9.32
C ASN A 152 7.37 1.30 -10.51
N VAL A 153 6.14 0.90 -10.19
CA VAL A 153 5.04 0.72 -11.16
C VAL A 153 4.23 2.00 -11.21
N ARG A 154 3.79 2.36 -12.42
CA ARG A 154 3.06 3.61 -12.66
C ARG A 154 1.72 3.32 -13.28
N TRP A 155 0.67 3.97 -12.80
CA TRP A 155 -0.67 3.91 -13.38
C TRP A 155 -1.04 5.27 -13.94
N GLU A 156 -1.37 5.29 -15.21
CA GLU A 156 -1.87 6.47 -15.92
C GLU A 156 -3.33 6.26 -16.29
N TRP A 157 -4.15 7.19 -15.82
CA TRP A 157 -5.61 7.18 -16.01
C TRP A 157 -6.26 5.91 -15.45
N GLY A 158 -7.58 5.81 -15.56
CA GLY A 158 -8.33 4.61 -15.13
C GLY A 158 -9.64 4.95 -14.44
N LEU A 159 -10.68 4.14 -14.68
CA LEU A 159 -12.03 4.42 -14.21
C LEU A 159 -12.28 4.06 -12.76
N TRP A 160 -11.74 2.93 -12.27
CA TRP A 160 -12.21 2.34 -11.03
C TRP A 160 -11.12 2.17 -9.98
N THR A 161 -10.13 1.30 -10.19
CA THR A 161 -9.04 1.06 -9.23
C THR A 161 -7.78 0.60 -9.94
N ALA A 162 -6.59 0.88 -9.41
CA ALA A 162 -5.37 0.31 -9.97
C ALA A 162 -5.21 -1.18 -9.56
N ILE A 163 -5.34 -1.46 -8.27
CA ILE A 163 -5.21 -2.79 -7.67
C ILE A 163 -6.51 -3.15 -6.95
N ALA A 164 -7.02 -4.35 -7.18
CA ALA A 164 -8.19 -4.93 -6.54
C ALA A 164 -7.83 -6.26 -5.85
N VAL A 165 -8.05 -6.33 -4.55
CA VAL A 165 -7.87 -7.54 -3.74
C VAL A 165 -9.19 -8.28 -3.67
N VAL A 166 -9.24 -9.50 -4.20
CA VAL A 166 -10.50 -10.25 -4.38
C VAL A 166 -10.50 -11.61 -3.68
N ILE A 167 -9.38 -12.05 -3.12
CA ILE A 167 -9.21 -13.28 -2.32
C ILE A 167 -8.34 -12.92 -1.10
N PRO A 168 -8.52 -13.53 0.10
CA PRO A 168 -7.89 -13.06 1.34
C PRO A 168 -6.47 -13.57 1.61
N LEU A 169 -5.94 -13.13 2.76
CA LEU A 169 -4.68 -13.49 3.42
C LEU A 169 -3.40 -13.03 2.71
N ASN A 170 -3.51 -12.10 1.77
CA ASN A 170 -2.36 -11.67 0.97
C ASN A 170 -1.35 -10.85 1.75
N LYS A 171 -0.11 -10.86 1.26
CA LYS A 171 0.92 -9.87 1.55
C LYS A 171 1.10 -9.00 0.33
N ILE A 172 0.82 -7.71 0.49
CA ILE A 172 0.80 -6.75 -0.61
C ILE A 172 1.81 -5.65 -0.32
N LYS A 173 2.76 -5.47 -1.23
CA LYS A 173 3.76 -4.40 -1.16
C LYS A 173 3.65 -3.53 -2.39
N VAL A 174 3.42 -2.24 -2.16
CA VAL A 174 3.34 -1.20 -3.18
C VAL A 174 4.36 -0.14 -2.78
N THR A 175 5.50 -0.16 -3.46
CA THR A 175 6.61 0.72 -3.16
C THR A 175 7.09 1.46 -4.38
N ASN A 176 7.51 2.72 -4.20
CA ASN A 176 8.07 3.52 -5.28
C ASN A 176 7.11 3.78 -6.44
N CYS A 177 5.82 3.50 -6.25
CA CYS A 177 4.81 3.54 -7.30
C CYS A 177 4.22 4.93 -7.46
N TYR A 178 3.67 5.17 -8.64
CA TYR A 178 3.01 6.43 -8.96
C TYR A 178 1.62 6.21 -9.56
N PHE A 179 0.58 6.67 -8.87
CA PHE A 179 -0.81 6.64 -9.33
C PHE A 179 -1.22 8.04 -9.81
N ARG A 180 -1.38 8.21 -11.12
CA ARG A 180 -1.61 9.51 -11.75
C ARG A 180 -2.91 9.52 -12.55
N ASN A 181 -3.77 10.49 -12.25
CA ASN A 181 -5.06 10.69 -12.89
C ASN A 181 -6.10 9.53 -12.85
N PRO A 182 -6.17 8.60 -11.86
CA PRO A 182 -7.28 7.65 -11.75
C PRO A 182 -8.57 8.39 -11.36
N GLN A 183 -9.59 8.32 -12.21
CA GLN A 183 -10.78 9.16 -12.08
C GLN A 183 -12.01 8.58 -12.78
N HIS A 184 -13.18 9.02 -12.34
CA HIS A 184 -14.45 8.68 -12.96
C HIS A 184 -15.28 9.94 -13.20
N LYS A 185 -15.90 10.06 -14.38
CA LYS A 185 -16.65 11.29 -14.77
C LYS A 185 -17.80 11.63 -13.84
N THR A 186 -18.44 10.63 -13.21
CA THR A 186 -19.68 10.85 -12.45
C THR A 186 -19.67 10.35 -11.02
N ASN A 187 -18.63 9.61 -10.62
CA ASN A 187 -18.59 8.90 -9.33
C ASN A 187 -17.36 9.34 -8.55
N ILE A 188 -17.61 9.99 -7.41
CA ILE A 188 -16.57 10.46 -6.48
C ILE A 188 -15.86 9.31 -5.76
N PHE A 189 -16.47 8.13 -5.71
CA PHE A 189 -15.94 6.97 -5.01
C PHE A 189 -15.12 6.04 -5.92
N ASN A 190 -14.94 6.36 -7.19
CA ASN A 190 -14.13 5.58 -8.13
C ASN A 190 -12.78 6.30 -8.38
N GLY A 191 -11.87 5.74 -9.18
CA GLY A 191 -10.53 6.31 -9.35
C GLY A 191 -9.67 6.12 -8.09
N ARG A 192 -9.43 4.86 -7.76
CA ARG A 192 -8.77 4.40 -6.53
C ARG A 192 -7.37 3.84 -6.82
N GLY A 193 -6.50 3.85 -5.80
CA GLY A 193 -5.25 3.11 -5.81
C GLY A 193 -5.49 1.63 -5.54
N ILE A 194 -5.63 1.28 -4.26
CA ILE A 194 -5.76 -0.12 -3.80
C ILE A 194 -7.13 -0.32 -3.15
N THR A 195 -7.88 -1.30 -3.65
CA THR A 195 -9.23 -1.63 -3.18
C THR A 195 -9.32 -3.05 -2.65
N PHE A 196 -9.89 -3.23 -1.47
CA PHE A 196 -10.29 -4.53 -0.93
C PHE A 196 -11.77 -4.76 -1.20
N TYR A 197 -12.09 -5.93 -1.73
CA TYR A 197 -13.47 -6.35 -1.98
C TYR A 197 -13.96 -7.25 -0.85
N GLN A 198 -15.20 -7.09 -0.40
CA GLN A 198 -16.03 -8.04 0.39
C GLN A 198 -15.26 -9.13 1.17
N GLU A 199 -15.18 -9.02 2.50
CA GLU A 199 -14.63 -10.05 3.41
C GLU A 199 -13.25 -10.64 3.02
N ASN A 200 -12.42 -9.93 2.24
CA ASN A 200 -11.11 -10.42 1.81
C ASN A 200 -9.93 -9.73 2.55
N PRO A 201 -9.68 -10.00 3.85
CA PRO A 201 -8.58 -9.35 4.57
C PRO A 201 -7.22 -9.67 3.93
N ALA A 202 -6.28 -8.74 4.01
CA ALA A 202 -4.86 -9.05 3.83
C ALA A 202 -4.20 -9.35 5.18
N ASP A 203 -3.13 -10.12 5.17
CA ASP A 203 -2.24 -10.25 6.33
C ASP A 203 -1.47 -8.94 6.53
N THR A 204 -0.79 -8.49 5.46
CA THR A 204 0.10 -7.33 5.50
C THR A 204 -0.09 -6.48 4.25
N VAL A 205 -0.20 -5.15 4.42
CA VAL A 205 -0.22 -4.17 3.34
C VAL A 205 0.84 -3.10 3.61
N ILE A 206 1.78 -2.95 2.68
CA ILE A 206 2.83 -1.93 2.71
C ILE A 206 2.62 -0.99 1.54
N ILE A 207 2.45 0.29 1.84
CA ILE A 207 2.34 1.40 0.89
C ILE A 207 3.41 2.41 1.30
N GLN A 208 4.57 2.35 0.65
CA GLN A 208 5.71 3.19 1.04
C GLN A 208 6.43 3.87 -0.13
N ASN A 209 6.84 5.12 0.04
CA ASN A 209 7.50 5.91 -1.02
C ASN A 209 6.65 5.96 -2.30
N ASN A 210 5.36 6.26 -2.19
CA ASN A 210 4.49 6.37 -3.37
C ASN A 210 3.95 7.79 -3.53
N THR A 211 3.65 8.15 -4.78
CA THR A 211 2.90 9.36 -5.10
C THR A 211 1.50 9.00 -5.58
N PHE A 212 0.49 9.71 -5.07
CA PHE A 212 -0.90 9.66 -5.56
C PHE A 212 -1.28 11.07 -6.00
N PHE A 213 -1.55 11.25 -7.29
CA PHE A 213 -1.77 12.57 -7.88
C PHE A 213 -3.04 12.61 -8.72
N ASN A 214 -3.88 13.60 -8.44
CA ASN A 214 -5.13 13.86 -9.14
C ASN A 214 -6.04 12.62 -9.18
N ILE A 215 -6.29 12.04 -8.03
CA ILE A 215 -7.13 10.84 -7.92
C ILE A 215 -8.52 11.22 -7.39
N ASN A 216 -9.59 10.62 -7.93
CA ASN A 216 -10.93 10.91 -7.42
C ASN A 216 -11.06 10.49 -5.95
N SER A 217 -10.73 9.25 -5.61
CA SER A 217 -11.20 8.68 -4.34
C SER A 217 -10.13 8.35 -3.32
N PHE A 218 -9.65 7.10 -3.30
CA PHE A 218 -8.89 6.55 -2.19
C PHE A 218 -7.52 6.09 -2.65
N SER A 219 -6.49 6.41 -1.88
CA SER A 219 -5.18 5.78 -2.05
C SER A 219 -5.25 4.31 -1.61
N PHE A 220 -5.94 4.05 -0.49
CA PHE A 220 -6.26 2.73 0.04
C PHE A 220 -7.70 2.68 0.57
N VAL A 221 -8.44 1.61 0.25
CA VAL A 221 -9.75 1.33 0.83
C VAL A 221 -9.92 -0.13 1.23
N ALA A 222 -10.32 -0.33 2.49
CA ALA A 222 -10.88 -1.56 3.04
C ALA A 222 -12.10 -1.13 3.85
N ASP A 223 -13.24 -1.00 3.15
CA ASP A 223 -14.45 -0.39 3.68
C ASP A 223 -15.13 -1.25 4.75
N ASN A 224 -16.28 -0.80 5.24
CA ASN A 224 -17.08 -1.47 6.27
C ASN A 224 -17.65 -2.85 5.87
N SER A 225 -17.49 -3.27 4.61
CA SER A 225 -17.82 -4.63 4.14
C SER A 225 -16.61 -5.58 4.13
N SER A 226 -15.45 -5.07 4.56
CA SER A 226 -14.17 -5.79 4.52
C SER A 226 -13.65 -6.02 5.93
N ILE A 227 -13.03 -7.19 6.16
CA ILE A 227 -12.11 -7.36 7.28
C ILE A 227 -10.82 -6.61 6.88
N PRO A 228 -10.34 -5.63 7.67
CA PRO A 228 -9.17 -4.83 7.32
C PRO A 228 -7.88 -5.67 7.37
N PRO A 229 -6.76 -5.16 6.83
CA PRO A 229 -5.50 -5.87 6.91
C PRO A 229 -5.03 -6.03 8.37
N GLY A 230 -4.33 -7.13 8.65
CA GLY A 230 -3.70 -7.38 9.95
C GLY A 230 -2.55 -6.40 10.26
N LEU A 231 -1.93 -5.82 9.24
CA LEU A 231 -0.99 -4.71 9.33
C LEU A 231 -1.13 -3.78 8.11
N LEU A 232 -1.27 -2.48 8.35
CA LEU A 232 -1.08 -1.43 7.34
C LEU A 232 0.15 -0.58 7.67
N LEU A 233 1.13 -0.55 6.76
CA LEU A 233 2.18 0.46 6.75
C LEU A 233 1.88 1.46 5.62
N PHE A 234 1.69 2.72 5.96
CA PHE A 234 1.47 3.83 5.04
C PHE A 234 2.52 4.92 5.34
N ASP A 235 3.68 4.80 4.72
CA ASP A 235 4.88 5.56 5.11
C ASP A 235 5.53 6.31 3.94
N HIS A 236 5.98 7.55 4.13
CA HIS A 236 6.65 8.31 3.07
C HIS A 236 5.82 8.40 1.77
N ASN A 237 4.52 8.66 1.84
CA ASN A 237 3.70 8.87 0.65
C ASN A 237 3.39 10.36 0.44
N THR A 238 3.36 10.80 -0.81
CA THR A 238 2.90 12.14 -1.21
C THR A 238 1.56 12.03 -1.91
N ILE A 239 0.51 12.61 -1.32
CA ILE A 239 -0.84 12.65 -1.89
C ILE A 239 -1.12 14.10 -2.27
N VAL A 240 -1.41 14.34 -3.55
CA VAL A 240 -1.67 15.68 -4.11
C VAL A 240 -2.98 15.65 -4.88
N ASN A 241 -3.92 16.53 -4.50
CA ASN A 241 -5.24 16.68 -5.12
C ASN A 241 -6.03 15.36 -5.16
N GLN A 242 -6.69 15.04 -4.05
CA GLN A 242 -7.53 13.86 -3.94
C GLN A 242 -8.91 14.26 -3.43
N MET A 243 -10.00 13.88 -4.13
CA MET A 243 -11.34 14.35 -3.73
C MET A 243 -11.88 13.65 -2.47
N LYS A 244 -11.64 12.34 -2.28
CA LYS A 244 -12.03 11.61 -1.04
C LYS A 244 -10.82 11.25 -0.17
N TRP A 245 -10.91 10.18 0.60
CA TRP A 245 -10.03 9.92 1.75
C TRP A 245 -8.79 9.13 1.38
N PRO A 246 -7.61 9.46 1.92
CA PRO A 246 -6.39 8.76 1.54
C PRO A 246 -6.44 7.31 2.04
N ILE A 247 -6.92 7.12 3.26
CA ILE A 247 -7.13 5.82 3.89
C ILE A 247 -8.61 5.73 4.26
N HIS A 248 -9.35 4.82 3.62
CA HIS A 248 -10.73 4.53 3.96
C HIS A 248 -10.83 3.14 4.62
N SER A 249 -10.70 3.10 5.95
CA SER A 249 -10.93 1.89 6.75
C SER A 249 -11.03 2.20 8.24
N TYR A 250 -12.11 1.77 8.90
CA TYR A 250 -12.39 2.11 10.29
C TYR A 250 -11.70 1.23 11.33
N TRP A 251 -11.47 -0.03 10.98
CA TRP A 251 -11.25 -1.09 11.97
C TRP A 251 -9.86 -1.70 11.89
N ILE A 252 -8.93 -1.05 11.19
CA ILE A 252 -7.54 -1.55 11.10
C ILE A 252 -7.00 -1.75 12.52
N THR A 253 -6.54 -2.96 12.79
CA THR A 253 -6.14 -3.35 14.14
C THR A 253 -4.68 -3.02 14.45
N ASN A 254 -3.87 -2.85 13.41
CA ASN A 254 -2.46 -2.47 13.49
C ASN A 254 -2.09 -1.59 12.30
N ALA A 255 -1.86 -0.29 12.54
CA ALA A 255 -1.46 0.64 11.50
C ALA A 255 -0.25 1.49 11.90
N VAL A 256 0.56 1.84 10.91
CA VAL A 256 1.62 2.85 11.01
C VAL A 256 1.45 3.80 9.82
N VAL A 257 1.09 5.05 10.12
CA VAL A 257 0.87 6.11 9.14
C VAL A 257 1.86 7.24 9.43
N THR A 258 2.98 7.26 8.72
CA THR A 258 4.12 8.12 9.07
C THR A 258 4.77 8.80 7.88
N ASN A 259 5.43 9.94 8.13
CA ASN A 259 6.26 10.62 7.15
C ASN A 259 5.52 11.02 5.85
N ASN A 260 4.20 11.18 5.86
CA ASN A 260 3.41 11.46 4.65
C ASN A 260 3.16 12.95 4.45
N ILE A 261 2.83 13.34 3.21
CA ILE A 261 2.27 14.65 2.86
C ILE A 261 0.87 14.45 2.26
N PHE A 262 -0.12 15.14 2.82
CA PHE A 262 -1.50 15.19 2.34
C PHE A 262 -1.85 16.62 1.86
N PHE A 263 -1.67 16.89 0.57
CA PHE A 263 -1.96 18.19 -0.03
C PHE A 263 -3.28 18.16 -0.79
N ASN A 264 -4.25 18.99 -0.37
CA ASN A 264 -5.61 19.00 -0.92
C ASN A 264 -6.26 17.59 -0.95
N SER A 265 -5.96 16.78 0.06
CA SER A 265 -6.52 15.42 0.20
C SER A 265 -7.87 15.49 0.90
N SER A 266 -8.87 14.77 0.40
CA SER A 266 -10.27 14.87 0.84
C SER A 266 -10.95 16.19 0.50
N ALA A 267 -10.50 16.80 -0.60
CA ALA A 267 -10.94 18.10 -1.09
C ALA A 267 -12.46 18.21 -1.37
N PHE A 268 -13.19 17.11 -1.61
CA PHE A 268 -14.63 17.17 -1.84
C PHE A 268 -15.39 17.76 -0.66
N GLY A 269 -14.88 17.61 0.57
CA GLY A 269 -15.56 17.99 1.80
C GLY A 269 -16.86 17.20 2.01
N GLU A 270 -17.45 17.28 3.20
CA GLU A 270 -18.70 16.59 3.52
C GLU A 270 -19.55 17.42 4.48
N ASN A 271 -20.82 17.60 4.15
CA ASN A 271 -21.82 18.06 5.11
C ASN A 271 -22.50 16.87 5.81
N HIS A 272 -23.41 17.15 6.74
CA HIS A 272 -24.13 16.12 7.49
C HIS A 272 -24.93 15.13 6.60
N GLN A 273 -25.38 15.55 5.41
CA GLN A 273 -26.05 14.65 4.46
C GLN A 273 -25.03 13.74 3.75
N ASP A 274 -23.89 14.29 3.33
CA ASP A 274 -22.82 13.55 2.67
C ASP A 274 -22.26 12.42 3.57
N THR A 275 -22.26 12.61 4.89
CA THR A 275 -21.77 11.60 5.86
C THR A 275 -22.71 10.40 6.04
N GLU A 276 -23.90 10.41 5.45
CA GLU A 276 -24.86 9.32 5.57
C GLU A 276 -24.33 8.01 4.98
N GLY A 277 -24.31 6.96 5.81
CA GLY A 277 -23.77 5.66 5.42
C GLY A 277 -22.25 5.64 5.23
N GLN A 278 -21.57 6.78 5.41
CA GLN A 278 -20.12 6.87 5.36
C GLN A 278 -19.52 6.73 6.76
N ASP A 279 -20.07 7.45 7.75
CA ASP A 279 -19.59 7.45 9.14
C ASP A 279 -20.68 6.97 10.12
N PRO A 280 -20.38 6.03 11.05
CA PRO A 280 -21.37 5.50 11.98
C PRO A 280 -22.07 6.55 12.84
N GLU A 281 -21.40 7.69 13.10
CA GLU A 281 -21.92 8.79 13.91
C GLU A 281 -22.28 10.02 13.08
N ARG A 282 -22.24 9.90 11.74
CA ARG A 282 -22.47 11.01 10.79
C ARG A 282 -21.53 12.19 11.05
N LEU A 283 -20.29 11.90 11.47
CA LEU A 283 -19.20 12.86 11.54
C LEU A 283 -18.55 12.99 10.16
N GLN A 284 -18.05 14.18 9.84
CA GLN A 284 -17.19 14.36 8.66
C GLN A 284 -15.97 13.44 8.79
N TYR A 285 -15.61 12.77 7.70
CA TYR A 285 -14.47 11.88 7.68
C TYR A 285 -13.17 12.69 7.55
N GLY A 286 -12.25 12.51 8.49
CA GLY A 286 -10.93 13.16 8.47
C GLY A 286 -9.93 12.45 7.57
N LEU A 287 -8.72 12.99 7.40
CA LEU A 287 -7.65 12.29 6.66
C LEU A 287 -7.34 10.92 7.28
N ILE A 288 -7.41 10.84 8.61
CA ILE A 288 -7.41 9.62 9.41
C ILE A 288 -8.73 9.53 10.15
N ASN A 289 -9.43 8.40 10.03
CA ASN A 289 -10.70 8.19 10.72
C ASN A 289 -10.82 6.73 11.18
N ILE A 290 -10.96 6.53 12.48
CA ILE A 290 -11.13 5.20 13.09
C ILE A 290 -12.41 5.16 13.93
N TYR A 291 -12.88 3.94 14.16
CA TYR A 291 -14.04 3.62 15.00
C TYR A 291 -13.69 2.42 15.88
N PRO A 292 -14.31 2.23 17.06
CA PRO A 292 -14.17 0.98 17.81
C PRO A 292 -14.40 -0.25 16.91
N ALA A 293 -13.50 -1.23 16.96
CA ALA A 293 -13.63 -2.39 16.10
C ALA A 293 -14.75 -3.32 16.61
N PRO A 294 -15.61 -3.86 15.71
CA PRO A 294 -16.53 -4.93 16.04
C PRO A 294 -15.82 -6.16 16.62
N GLN A 295 -16.50 -6.91 17.51
CA GLN A 295 -15.89 -8.04 18.22
C GLN A 295 -15.43 -9.16 17.28
N ASP A 296 -16.14 -9.40 16.18
CA ASP A 296 -15.75 -10.38 15.15
C ASP A 296 -14.46 -10.00 14.43
N ILE A 297 -14.21 -8.71 14.18
CA ILE A 297 -12.93 -8.22 13.64
C ILE A 297 -11.81 -8.42 14.67
N LEU A 298 -12.06 -8.09 15.94
CA LEU A 298 -11.11 -8.29 17.04
C LEU A 298 -10.74 -9.77 17.23
N ASP A 299 -11.74 -10.64 17.24
CA ASP A 299 -11.57 -12.10 17.36
C ASP A 299 -10.80 -12.66 16.16
N TYR A 300 -11.09 -12.18 14.95
CA TYR A 300 -10.38 -12.58 13.73
C TYR A 300 -8.87 -12.31 13.84
N HIS A 301 -8.49 -11.13 14.32
CA HIS A 301 -7.08 -10.76 14.50
C HIS A 301 -6.48 -11.25 15.82
N GLY A 302 -7.28 -11.85 16.72
CA GLY A 302 -6.85 -12.34 18.02
C GLY A 302 -6.35 -11.24 18.96
N VAL A 303 -6.97 -10.06 18.90
CA VAL A 303 -6.63 -8.89 19.73
C VAL A 303 -7.87 -8.34 20.44
N THR A 304 -7.69 -7.67 21.57
CA THR A 304 -8.73 -6.85 22.19
C THR A 304 -8.67 -5.40 21.69
N GLU A 305 -9.73 -4.61 21.88
CA GLU A 305 -9.74 -3.20 21.48
C GLU A 305 -8.61 -2.39 22.15
N ALA A 306 -8.28 -2.68 23.41
CA ALA A 306 -7.17 -2.04 24.13
C ALA A 306 -5.78 -2.44 23.59
N GLU A 307 -5.68 -3.59 22.92
CA GLU A 307 -4.44 -4.07 22.27
C GLU A 307 -4.29 -3.57 20.83
N ARG A 308 -5.31 -2.89 20.30
CA ARG A 308 -5.30 -2.30 18.96
C ARG A 308 -4.26 -1.19 18.87
N SER A 309 -3.45 -1.19 17.81
CA SER A 309 -2.32 -0.28 17.64
C SER A 309 -2.52 0.61 16.42
N TYR A 310 -2.38 1.93 16.56
CA TYR A 310 -2.42 2.85 15.43
C TYR A 310 -1.45 3.99 15.68
N ILE A 311 -0.40 4.07 14.87
CA ILE A 311 0.64 5.09 15.00
C ILE A 311 0.43 6.11 13.89
N CYS A 312 0.29 7.36 14.27
CA CYS A 312 0.25 8.49 13.37
C CYS A 312 1.30 9.51 13.83
N ASP A 313 2.45 9.56 13.15
CA ASP A 313 3.55 10.45 13.52
C ASP A 313 4.15 11.10 12.28
N ARG A 314 4.57 12.37 12.39
CA ARG A 314 5.29 13.08 11.34
C ARG A 314 4.53 13.09 10.02
N ASN A 315 3.29 13.57 10.05
CA ASN A 315 2.53 13.77 8.82
C ASN A 315 2.32 15.26 8.60
N ALA A 316 2.38 15.69 7.35
CA ALA A 316 1.98 17.03 6.96
C ALA A 316 0.65 16.99 6.21
N TYR A 317 -0.19 17.99 6.43
CA TYR A 317 -1.38 18.21 5.63
C TYR A 317 -1.59 19.69 5.35
N TYR A 318 -2.15 19.98 4.19
CA TYR A 318 -2.43 21.36 3.79
C TYR A 318 -3.58 21.43 2.81
N PHE A 319 -4.32 22.54 2.91
CA PHE A 319 -5.41 22.89 1.99
C PHE A 319 -5.18 24.30 1.49
N THR A 320 -5.17 24.46 0.16
CA THR A 320 -5.06 25.77 -0.47
C THR A 320 -6.29 26.63 -0.20
N ASP A 321 -6.15 27.94 -0.35
CA ASP A 321 -7.27 28.86 -0.11
C ASP A 321 -8.41 28.62 -1.11
N ASP A 322 -8.12 28.24 -2.35
CA ASP A 322 -9.15 27.90 -3.35
C ASP A 322 -10.04 26.71 -2.92
N ILE A 323 -9.48 25.73 -2.20
CA ILE A 323 -10.24 24.61 -1.64
C ILE A 323 -11.14 25.09 -0.50
N LYS A 324 -10.63 25.99 0.37
CA LYS A 324 -11.41 26.56 1.47
C LYS A 324 -12.53 27.46 0.95
N ASP A 325 -12.27 28.24 -0.09
CA ASP A 325 -13.26 29.07 -0.77
C ASP A 325 -14.36 28.19 -1.38
N TYR A 326 -14.00 27.07 -2.01
CA TYR A 326 -14.96 26.06 -2.46
C TYR A 326 -15.80 25.51 -1.30
N TRP A 327 -15.20 25.17 -0.16
CA TRP A 327 -15.94 24.68 1.00
C TRP A 327 -16.90 25.74 1.55
N ALA A 328 -16.46 26.99 1.66
CA ALA A 328 -17.29 28.10 2.11
C ALA A 328 -18.49 28.34 1.17
N GLU A 329 -18.28 28.26 -0.15
CA GLU A 329 -19.33 28.41 -1.17
C GLU A 329 -20.45 27.37 -1.02
N TYR A 330 -20.11 26.15 -0.62
CA TYR A 330 -21.06 25.04 -0.45
C TYR A 330 -21.44 24.75 1.00
N GLU A 331 -21.14 25.66 1.93
CA GLU A 331 -21.40 25.52 3.38
C GLU A 331 -20.83 24.22 3.98
N LEU A 332 -19.65 23.81 3.50
CA LEU A 332 -18.94 22.62 3.96
C LEU A 332 -17.97 22.99 5.10
N PRO A 333 -17.90 22.18 6.17
CA PRO A 333 -16.86 22.36 7.19
C PRO A 333 -15.47 22.01 6.63
N ASP A 334 -14.46 22.72 7.14
CA ASP A 334 -13.06 22.41 6.89
C ASP A 334 -12.75 20.97 7.26
N VAL A 335 -12.09 20.24 6.34
CA VAL A 335 -11.71 18.86 6.59
C VAL A 335 -10.61 18.80 7.66
N PRO A 336 -10.85 18.09 8.78
CA PRO A 336 -9.83 17.95 9.82
C PRO A 336 -8.86 16.81 9.48
N PHE A 337 -7.69 16.79 10.14
CA PHE A 337 -6.82 15.62 10.08
C PHE A 337 -7.50 14.38 10.70
N MET A 338 -8.13 14.55 11.85
CA MET A 338 -8.97 13.57 12.53
C MET A 338 -10.28 14.24 12.96
N ASN A 339 -11.41 13.56 12.82
CA ASN A 339 -12.66 14.07 13.39
C ASN A 339 -12.67 13.95 14.92
N SER A 340 -13.68 14.55 15.56
CA SER A 340 -13.76 14.64 17.03
C SER A 340 -13.74 13.29 17.74
N ARG A 341 -14.43 12.27 17.20
CA ARG A 341 -14.39 10.90 17.75
C ARG A 341 -12.99 10.32 17.63
N THR A 342 -12.41 10.37 16.44
CA THR A 342 -11.08 9.79 16.20
C THR A 342 -10.05 10.45 17.11
N GLN A 343 -10.03 11.78 17.17
CA GLN A 343 -9.14 12.51 18.09
C GLN A 343 -9.37 12.08 19.55
N GLY A 344 -10.63 11.98 19.99
CA GLY A 344 -10.96 11.53 21.34
C GLY A 344 -10.49 10.11 21.66
N MET A 345 -10.39 9.21 20.68
CA MET A 345 -9.80 7.88 20.87
C MET A 345 -8.28 7.95 21.06
N PHE A 346 -7.57 8.79 20.29
CA PHE A 346 -6.13 9.00 20.43
C PHE A 346 -5.76 9.75 21.72
N ASP A 347 -6.68 10.54 22.28
CA ASP A 347 -6.49 11.26 23.55
C ASP A 347 -6.81 10.40 24.80
N ASP A 348 -7.37 9.19 24.62
CA ASP A 348 -7.84 8.30 25.71
C ASP A 348 -6.91 7.10 25.91
N ASP A 349 -5.75 7.36 26.52
CA ASP A 349 -4.76 6.34 26.90
C ASP A 349 -5.32 5.25 27.83
N ALA A 350 -6.44 5.50 28.53
CA ALA A 350 -6.99 4.55 29.48
C ALA A 350 -7.67 3.38 28.75
N ASN A 351 -8.40 3.68 27.67
CA ASN A 351 -9.10 2.66 26.87
C ASN A 351 -8.31 2.26 25.62
N TYR A 352 -7.46 3.16 25.08
CA TYR A 352 -6.72 2.96 23.84
C TYR A 352 -5.22 3.26 23.99
N PRO A 353 -4.50 2.58 24.90
CA PRO A 353 -3.11 2.89 25.27
C PRO A 353 -2.07 2.75 24.15
N ASN A 354 -2.47 2.28 22.97
CA ASN A 354 -1.59 2.01 21.84
C ASN A 354 -2.00 2.80 20.57
N LEU A 355 -2.90 3.78 20.71
CA LEU A 355 -3.15 4.79 19.68
C LEU A 355 -2.23 5.98 19.96
N TYR A 356 -1.43 6.37 18.98
CA TYR A 356 -0.40 7.40 19.14
C TYR A 356 -0.50 8.44 18.03
N LEU A 357 -0.68 9.71 18.40
CA LEU A 357 -0.64 10.85 17.49
C LEU A 357 0.44 11.83 17.95
N ASP A 358 1.39 12.15 17.07
CA ASP A 358 2.43 13.15 17.34
C ASP A 358 2.95 13.79 16.05
N HIS A 359 3.71 14.89 16.17
CA HIS A 359 4.33 15.65 15.05
C HIS A 359 3.42 15.80 13.82
N LEU A 360 2.27 16.44 14.01
CA LEU A 360 1.36 16.81 12.92
C LEU A 360 1.65 18.23 12.45
N TYR A 361 1.96 18.40 11.16
CA TYR A 361 2.30 19.69 10.57
C TYR A 361 1.18 20.17 9.65
N TYR A 362 0.55 21.30 9.99
CA TYR A 362 -0.33 22.00 9.05
C TYR A 362 0.48 23.05 8.28
N ALA A 363 1.08 22.66 7.16
CA ALA A 363 2.01 23.52 6.44
C ALA A 363 2.01 23.24 4.95
N ASP A 364 2.03 24.31 4.17
CA ASP A 364 2.18 24.27 2.71
C ASP A 364 3.58 23.75 2.34
N PRO A 365 3.72 22.64 1.60
CA PRO A 365 5.00 22.18 1.11
C PRO A 365 5.69 23.21 0.22
N LYS A 366 4.94 24.03 -0.51
CA LYS A 366 5.43 24.89 -1.60
C LYS A 366 6.14 24.04 -2.65
N PHE A 367 5.37 23.12 -3.23
CA PHE A 367 5.80 22.28 -4.35
C PHE A 367 6.31 23.15 -5.49
N LYS A 368 7.28 22.63 -6.24
CA LYS A 368 7.90 23.34 -7.35
C LYS A 368 6.98 23.42 -8.56
N GLU A 369 6.27 22.33 -8.86
CA GLU A 369 5.22 22.26 -9.88
C GLU A 369 4.20 21.18 -9.46
N ASP A 370 3.10 21.60 -8.85
CA ASP A 370 2.00 20.71 -8.44
C ASP A 370 0.93 20.52 -9.54
N GLY A 371 1.15 21.10 -10.72
CA GLY A 371 0.29 21.02 -11.89
C GLY A 371 -1.00 21.83 -11.75
N GLU A 372 -1.74 21.98 -12.86
CA GLU A 372 -3.00 22.75 -12.84
C GLU A 372 -4.17 22.01 -12.18
N GLY A 373 -3.95 20.78 -11.68
CA GLY A 373 -4.99 19.83 -11.27
C GLY A 373 -5.96 20.35 -10.22
N THR A 374 -5.56 21.28 -9.34
CA THR A 374 -6.43 21.83 -8.28
C THR A 374 -7.61 22.61 -8.86
N GLU A 375 -7.39 23.48 -9.85
CA GLU A 375 -8.48 24.27 -10.46
C GLU A 375 -9.49 23.35 -11.15
N GLN A 376 -9.00 22.37 -11.92
CA GLN A 376 -9.88 21.42 -12.61
C GLN A 376 -10.61 20.49 -11.64
N MET A 377 -9.95 20.08 -10.55
CA MET A 377 -10.60 19.33 -9.46
C MET A 377 -11.76 20.13 -8.87
N ILE A 378 -11.54 21.41 -8.50
CA ILE A 378 -12.58 22.28 -7.95
C ILE A 378 -13.73 22.41 -8.94
N ALA A 379 -13.46 22.72 -10.21
CA ALA A 379 -14.49 22.84 -11.25
C ALA A 379 -15.32 21.56 -11.39
N TRP A 380 -14.68 20.39 -11.32
CA TRP A 380 -15.36 19.10 -11.34
C TRP A 380 -16.25 18.90 -10.11
N MET A 381 -15.76 19.24 -8.91
CA MET A 381 -16.50 19.09 -7.66
C MET A 381 -17.73 20.01 -7.60
N LYS A 382 -17.61 21.27 -8.07
CA LYS A 382 -18.74 22.20 -8.20
C LYS A 382 -19.83 21.64 -9.11
N ARG A 383 -19.46 21.22 -10.32
CA ARG A 383 -20.38 20.56 -11.27
C ARG A 383 -21.05 19.34 -10.65
N LYS A 384 -20.33 18.53 -9.88
CA LYS A 384 -20.90 17.36 -9.20
C LYS A 384 -21.96 17.75 -8.16
N ARG A 385 -21.70 18.78 -7.35
CA ARG A 385 -22.66 19.29 -6.35
C ARG A 385 -23.86 19.98 -7.00
N ASP A 386 -23.66 20.64 -8.12
CA ASP A 386 -24.69 21.33 -8.90
C ASP A 386 -25.47 20.42 -9.85
N TRP A 387 -25.26 19.10 -9.78
CA TRP A 387 -25.90 18.10 -10.64
C TRP A 387 -25.66 18.34 -12.15
N GLN A 388 -24.52 18.91 -12.49
CA GLN A 388 -24.08 19.14 -13.87
C GLN A 388 -23.28 17.96 -14.42
N GLN A 389 -23.19 17.88 -15.75
CA GLN A 389 -22.32 16.90 -16.40
C GLN A 389 -20.85 17.23 -16.17
N ASN A 390 -20.06 16.18 -15.96
CA ASN A 390 -18.64 16.28 -15.67
C ASN A 390 -17.79 15.61 -16.76
N THR A 391 -16.56 16.10 -16.90
CA THR A 391 -15.52 15.54 -17.76
C THR A 391 -14.41 14.93 -16.91
N TYR A 392 -13.35 14.47 -17.55
CA TYR A 392 -12.10 14.23 -16.84
C TYR A 392 -11.45 15.55 -16.45
N TRP A 393 -10.72 15.53 -15.34
CA TRP A 393 -10.11 16.72 -14.71
C TRP A 393 -8.62 16.54 -14.40
N GLY A 394 -8.10 15.31 -14.46
CA GLY A 394 -6.67 15.07 -14.24
C GLY A 394 -5.77 15.85 -15.22
N TRP A 395 -4.54 16.13 -14.81
CA TRP A 395 -3.62 17.00 -15.54
C TRP A 395 -3.04 16.33 -16.79
N ASP A 396 -3.23 16.96 -17.95
CA ASP A 396 -2.82 16.48 -19.27
C ASP A 396 -2.39 17.65 -20.16
N PRO A 397 -1.17 18.19 -19.99
CA PRO A 397 -0.80 19.47 -20.59
C PRO A 397 -0.60 19.42 -22.12
N ASP A 398 -0.41 18.24 -22.74
CA ASP A 398 -0.39 18.09 -24.20
C ASP A 398 -1.75 17.70 -24.80
N GLY A 399 -2.75 17.41 -23.96
CA GLY A 399 -4.09 16.97 -24.37
C GLY A 399 -4.14 15.59 -25.00
N ASN A 400 -3.07 14.78 -24.87
CA ASN A 400 -2.99 13.42 -25.38
C ASN A 400 -2.86 12.40 -24.24
N LYS A 401 -3.99 12.14 -23.57
CA LYS A 401 -4.14 11.12 -22.53
C LYS A 401 -3.41 9.79 -22.74
N PHE A 402 -3.31 9.29 -23.98
CA PHE A 402 -2.63 8.03 -24.27
C PHE A 402 -1.11 8.16 -24.21
N GLU A 403 -0.58 9.26 -24.76
CA GLU A 403 0.84 9.53 -24.82
C GLU A 403 1.34 9.92 -23.43
N VAL A 404 1.83 8.91 -22.71
CA VAL A 404 2.38 9.16 -21.37
C VAL A 404 3.57 10.12 -21.49
N GLN A 405 3.49 11.29 -20.86
CA GLN A 405 4.61 12.22 -20.85
C GLN A 405 5.77 11.66 -20.02
N TRP A 406 6.99 11.79 -20.53
CA TRP A 406 8.18 11.30 -19.83
C TRP A 406 9.40 12.20 -20.08
N PRO A 407 10.05 12.73 -19.02
CA PRO A 407 9.61 12.68 -17.62
C PRO A 407 8.24 13.34 -17.45
N PHE A 408 7.57 13.06 -16.32
CA PHE A 408 6.29 13.68 -16.03
C PHE A 408 6.40 15.20 -15.85
N PRO A 409 5.34 15.96 -16.15
CA PRO A 409 5.38 17.42 -16.10
C PRO A 409 5.39 17.96 -14.67
N GLU A 410 4.85 17.24 -13.68
CA GLU A 410 4.92 17.60 -12.26
C GLU A 410 6.31 17.45 -11.63
N ASP A 411 6.55 18.26 -10.61
CA ASP A 411 7.73 18.22 -9.76
C ASP A 411 7.33 18.47 -8.29
N PHE A 412 7.12 17.39 -7.54
CA PHE A 412 6.78 17.45 -6.12
C PHE A 412 8.01 17.59 -5.20
N THR A 413 9.18 17.98 -5.72
CA THR A 413 10.17 18.62 -4.86
C THR A 413 9.61 19.94 -4.32
N TYR A 414 10.06 20.36 -3.15
CA TYR A 414 9.43 21.48 -2.45
C TYR A 414 10.42 22.30 -1.63
N SER A 415 9.98 23.50 -1.21
CA SER A 415 10.87 24.52 -0.60
C SER A 415 10.57 24.83 0.87
N ASN A 416 9.55 24.20 1.48
CA ASN A 416 9.30 24.35 2.91
C ASN A 416 10.40 23.70 3.75
N GLU A 417 11.21 24.53 4.41
CA GLU A 417 12.37 24.12 5.22
C GLU A 417 12.00 23.23 6.42
N GLU A 418 10.82 23.42 7.03
CA GLU A 418 10.35 22.58 8.14
C GLU A 418 10.09 21.16 7.63
N LEU A 419 9.31 21.02 6.57
CA LEU A 419 8.93 19.71 6.04
C LEU A 419 10.14 18.95 5.45
N MET A 420 11.14 19.67 4.94
CA MET A 420 12.39 19.08 4.42
C MET A 420 13.23 18.33 5.46
N THR A 421 12.94 18.51 6.75
CA THR A 421 13.67 17.86 7.86
C THR A 421 12.76 17.23 8.91
N ALA A 422 11.45 17.21 8.67
CA ALA A 422 10.45 16.81 9.66
C ALA A 422 10.24 15.29 9.76
N ALA A 423 10.60 14.53 8.73
CA ALA A 423 10.48 13.08 8.71
C ALA A 423 11.46 12.41 9.70
N ASP A 424 11.31 11.10 9.84
CA ASP A 424 12.25 10.29 10.59
C ASP A 424 13.70 10.58 10.16
N ARG A 425 14.63 10.58 11.13
CA ARG A 425 16.07 10.78 10.89
C ARG A 425 16.43 12.08 10.14
N GLY A 426 15.53 13.06 10.14
CA GLY A 426 15.74 14.38 9.54
C GLY A 426 15.59 14.41 8.02
N PHE A 427 14.89 13.43 7.42
CA PHE A 427 14.59 13.42 5.99
C PHE A 427 13.40 14.32 5.64
N PRO A 428 13.18 14.62 4.34
CA PRO A 428 11.96 15.27 3.87
C PRO A 428 10.74 14.37 4.09
N LEU A 429 9.61 14.96 4.49
CA LEU A 429 8.32 14.28 4.45
C LEU A 429 7.89 13.97 3.01
N GLY A 430 7.04 12.95 2.87
CA GLY A 430 6.47 12.51 1.60
C GLY A 430 7.36 11.50 0.87
N ASP A 431 7.00 11.25 -0.39
CA ASP A 431 7.69 10.34 -1.29
C ASP A 431 9.14 10.77 -1.57
N LEU A 432 10.10 9.95 -1.13
CA LEU A 432 11.52 10.21 -1.33
C LEU A 432 11.98 9.97 -2.77
N ASN A 433 11.15 9.42 -3.68
CA ASN A 433 11.48 9.34 -5.10
C ASN A 433 11.81 10.71 -5.73
N TRP A 434 11.23 11.78 -5.20
CA TRP A 434 11.52 13.16 -5.60
C TRP A 434 12.90 13.65 -5.14
N TYR A 435 13.56 12.91 -4.25
CA TYR A 435 14.90 13.21 -3.73
C TYR A 435 15.83 11.98 -3.81
N PRO A 436 16.24 11.53 -5.02
CA PRO A 436 16.94 10.24 -5.20
C PRO A 436 18.20 10.06 -4.34
N GLU A 437 18.98 11.11 -4.16
CA GLU A 437 20.18 11.09 -3.30
C GLU A 437 19.81 10.89 -1.82
N LEU A 438 18.77 11.57 -1.34
CA LEU A 438 18.31 11.43 0.04
C LEU A 438 17.62 10.07 0.24
N LYS A 439 16.85 9.59 -0.72
CA LYS A 439 16.27 8.24 -0.69
C LYS A 439 17.35 7.17 -0.52
N THR A 440 18.44 7.28 -1.28
CA THR A 440 19.57 6.34 -1.18
C THR A 440 20.14 6.33 0.24
N ARG A 441 20.38 7.50 0.83
CA ARG A 441 20.86 7.62 2.22
C ARG A 441 19.84 7.09 3.24
N TRP A 442 18.55 7.34 3.03
CA TRP A 442 17.47 6.85 3.89
C TRP A 442 17.44 5.32 3.92
N LEU A 443 17.56 4.68 2.75
CA LEU A 443 17.66 3.22 2.59
C LEU A 443 18.90 2.62 3.25
N GLU A 444 20.02 3.36 3.27
CA GLU A 444 21.26 2.94 3.94
C GLU A 444 21.21 3.07 5.47
N GLY A 445 20.12 3.63 6.02
CA GLY A 445 19.96 3.83 7.46
C GLY A 445 20.58 5.12 7.99
N ASP A 446 20.88 6.10 7.14
CA ASP A 446 21.53 7.35 7.53
C ASP A 446 20.63 8.27 8.38
N THR A 447 21.21 9.33 8.97
CA THR A 447 20.53 10.39 9.73
C THR A 447 21.08 11.76 9.32
N ILE A 448 20.21 12.64 8.80
CA ILE A 448 20.61 13.96 8.26
C ILE A 448 20.82 14.96 9.39
N VAL A 449 19.86 15.07 10.31
CA VAL A 449 19.91 15.98 11.45
C VAL A 449 19.79 15.16 12.73
N GLY A 450 20.52 15.55 13.78
CA GLY A 450 20.46 14.96 15.12
C GLY A 450 19.14 15.18 15.86
N ASN A 451 18.02 15.24 15.13
CA ASN A 451 16.71 14.99 15.67
C ASN A 451 16.71 13.53 16.09
N SER A 452 16.91 13.30 17.38
CA SER A 452 16.55 12.03 17.95
C SER A 452 15.10 11.77 17.59
N PHE A 453 14.84 10.60 17.02
CA PHE A 453 13.54 9.94 17.14
C PHE A 453 12.90 10.38 18.47
N VAL A 454 11.62 10.75 18.47
CA VAL A 454 10.83 10.28 19.60
C VAL A 454 10.98 8.79 19.51
N ASP A 455 11.81 8.24 20.38
CA ASP A 455 12.14 6.83 20.45
C ASP A 455 10.78 6.14 20.44
N PHE A 456 10.39 5.60 19.27
CA PHE A 456 9.29 4.68 19.22
C PHE A 456 9.63 3.71 20.31
N GLN A 457 8.74 3.60 21.27
CA GLN A 457 8.83 2.53 22.22
C GLN A 457 8.00 1.45 21.55
N PRO A 458 8.62 0.48 20.85
CA PRO A 458 7.93 -0.76 20.60
C PRO A 458 7.27 -1.21 21.90
N LYS A 459 6.11 -1.83 21.71
CA LYS A 459 5.41 -2.68 22.68
C LYS A 459 6.39 -3.27 23.69
N ASP A 460 5.92 -3.53 24.92
CA ASP A 460 6.73 -4.16 25.98
C ASP A 460 7.45 -5.46 25.52
N LEU A 461 7.07 -6.01 24.36
CA LEU A 461 7.66 -7.11 23.61
C LEU A 461 7.91 -6.75 22.13
N ILE A 462 9.09 -7.12 21.61
CA ILE A 462 9.47 -7.16 20.18
C ILE A 462 9.85 -8.60 19.84
N ILE A 463 9.52 -9.08 18.63
CA ILE A 463 10.10 -10.30 18.06
C ILE A 463 11.17 -9.86 17.04
N ASN A 464 12.43 -10.17 17.33
CA ASN A 464 13.56 -9.86 16.46
C ASN A 464 13.74 -10.90 15.36
N GLU A 465 13.57 -12.18 15.68
CA GLU A 465 13.82 -13.28 14.75
C GLU A 465 13.04 -14.53 15.18
N VAL A 466 12.61 -15.33 14.18
CA VAL A 466 12.07 -16.68 14.36
C VAL A 466 12.80 -17.61 13.40
N TYR A 467 13.72 -18.41 13.91
CA TYR A 467 14.64 -19.20 13.08
C TYR A 467 14.90 -20.61 13.65
N PRO A 468 15.07 -21.63 12.78
CA PRO A 468 14.81 -21.62 11.33
C PRO A 468 13.31 -21.58 11.03
N ASN A 469 12.88 -20.87 10.00
CA ASN A 469 11.51 -20.96 9.49
C ASN A 469 11.58 -20.98 7.95
N PRO A 470 11.24 -22.08 7.25
CA PRO A 470 10.64 -23.32 7.77
C PRO A 470 11.51 -24.07 8.79
N PHE A 471 10.87 -24.79 9.72
CA PHE A 471 11.53 -25.55 10.79
C PHE A 471 11.26 -27.05 10.67
N ASN A 472 12.21 -27.86 11.12
CA ASN A 472 12.02 -29.30 11.28
C ASN A 472 11.80 -29.64 12.76
N ASP A 473 12.89 -29.75 13.52
CA ASP A 473 12.79 -30.17 14.93
C ASP A 473 12.79 -29.02 15.95
N TYR A 474 13.22 -27.82 15.55
CA TYR A 474 13.47 -26.75 16.51
C TYR A 474 13.19 -25.37 15.93
N LEU A 475 12.76 -24.47 16.80
CA LEU A 475 12.60 -23.04 16.57
C LEU A 475 13.25 -22.24 17.69
N ARG A 476 13.72 -21.07 17.33
CA ARG A 476 14.23 -20.06 18.24
C ARG A 476 13.50 -18.76 17.97
N PHE A 477 12.89 -18.20 19.02
CA PHE A 477 12.30 -16.88 19.01
C PHE A 477 13.21 -15.93 19.77
N ASP A 478 13.81 -14.99 19.07
CA ASP A 478 14.57 -13.91 19.67
C ASP A 478 13.62 -12.76 19.96
N ILE A 479 13.49 -12.40 21.24
CA ILE A 479 12.57 -11.38 21.68
C ILE A 479 13.28 -10.29 22.46
N SER A 480 12.75 -9.06 22.43
CA SER A 480 13.23 -7.95 23.25
C SER A 480 12.09 -7.47 24.14
N LEU A 481 12.32 -7.41 25.44
CA LEU A 481 11.35 -6.89 26.41
C LEU A 481 11.74 -5.49 26.85
N LYS A 482 10.84 -4.51 26.73
CA LYS A 482 11.08 -3.16 27.25
C LYS A 482 10.98 -3.12 28.77
N ASN A 483 9.95 -3.78 29.32
CA ASN A 483 9.71 -3.90 30.75
C ASN A 483 9.71 -5.37 31.15
N SER A 484 10.02 -5.62 32.43
CA SER A 484 9.93 -6.97 32.97
C SER A 484 8.47 -7.45 32.92
N SER A 485 8.24 -8.54 32.19
CA SER A 485 6.91 -9.08 31.91
C SER A 485 6.90 -10.60 32.07
N LYS A 486 5.76 -11.19 32.44
CA LYS A 486 5.54 -12.64 32.25
C LYS A 486 5.48 -12.94 30.77
N VAL A 487 6.13 -14.01 30.32
CA VAL A 487 6.14 -14.40 28.91
C VAL A 487 5.74 -15.86 28.73
N SER A 488 4.86 -16.12 27.77
CA SER A 488 4.50 -17.47 27.31
C SER A 488 4.46 -17.52 25.78
N LEU A 489 4.95 -18.61 25.21
CA LEU A 489 4.84 -18.94 23.79
C LEU A 489 3.83 -20.08 23.63
N SER A 490 2.85 -19.96 22.75
CA SER A 490 1.94 -21.03 22.36
C SER A 490 2.15 -21.37 20.89
N ILE A 491 2.10 -22.65 20.54
CA ILE A 491 2.08 -23.13 19.15
C ILE A 491 0.67 -23.67 18.87
N ILE A 492 0.07 -23.27 17.76
CA ILE A 492 -1.36 -23.46 17.47
C ILE A 492 -1.48 -24.00 16.04
N ASP A 493 -2.32 -25.02 15.83
CA ASP A 493 -2.63 -25.50 14.48
C ASP A 493 -3.67 -24.60 13.78
N LEU A 494 -3.90 -24.81 12.48
CA LEU A 494 -4.85 -24.02 11.70
C LEU A 494 -6.32 -24.18 12.13
N ASN A 495 -6.65 -25.19 12.94
CA ASN A 495 -7.99 -25.33 13.52
C ASN A 495 -8.11 -24.56 14.86
N GLY A 496 -7.10 -23.78 15.23
CA GLY A 496 -7.06 -23.01 16.48
C GLY A 496 -6.72 -23.85 17.71
N LYS A 497 -6.34 -25.12 17.55
CA LYS A 497 -5.97 -25.97 18.69
C LYS A 497 -4.53 -25.67 19.10
N ILE A 498 -4.34 -25.36 20.39
CA ILE A 498 -3.01 -25.23 20.99
C ILE A 498 -2.32 -26.60 20.98
N VAL A 499 -1.24 -26.69 20.21
CA VAL A 499 -0.38 -27.86 20.05
C VAL A 499 0.65 -27.93 21.18
N ASP A 500 1.19 -26.78 21.58
CA ASP A 500 2.14 -26.71 22.69
C ASP A 500 2.15 -25.33 23.36
N THR A 501 2.69 -25.24 24.57
CA THR A 501 2.90 -23.99 25.30
C THR A 501 4.18 -24.00 26.12
N VAL A 502 5.08 -23.06 25.84
CA VAL A 502 6.30 -22.78 26.60
C VAL A 502 6.08 -21.58 27.51
N ASN A 503 5.96 -21.82 28.81
CA ASN A 503 5.88 -20.75 29.81
C ASN A 503 7.29 -20.37 30.29
N LYS A 504 7.75 -19.16 29.97
CA LYS A 504 9.04 -18.61 30.43
C LYS A 504 8.95 -17.92 31.79
N GLY A 505 7.74 -17.64 32.27
CA GLY A 505 7.53 -16.91 33.52
C GLY A 505 7.95 -15.45 33.37
N LYS A 506 8.28 -14.78 34.49
CA LYS A 506 8.68 -13.37 34.48
C LYS A 506 10.10 -13.22 33.97
N LEU A 507 10.26 -12.56 32.84
CA LEU A 507 11.54 -12.18 32.26
C LEU A 507 11.84 -10.71 32.58
N SER A 508 13.12 -10.35 32.71
CA SER A 508 13.55 -8.96 32.90
C SER A 508 13.39 -8.16 31.61
N SER A 509 13.53 -6.83 31.67
CA SER A 509 13.78 -6.07 30.43
C SER A 509 15.08 -6.54 29.77
N GLY A 510 15.19 -6.36 28.46
CA GLY A 510 16.31 -6.79 27.61
C GLY A 510 15.96 -7.94 26.67
N ASN A 511 16.98 -8.48 26.00
CA ASN A 511 16.82 -9.51 24.98
C ASN A 511 16.75 -10.90 25.60
N HIS A 512 15.85 -11.73 25.11
CA HIS A 512 15.65 -13.11 25.55
C HIS A 512 15.51 -14.04 24.35
N ILE A 513 15.83 -15.30 24.60
CA ILE A 513 15.70 -16.36 23.61
C ILE A 513 14.69 -17.38 24.14
N ILE A 514 13.61 -17.58 23.40
CA ILE A 514 12.66 -18.67 23.62
C ILE A 514 12.98 -19.76 22.61
N SER A 515 13.65 -20.81 23.06
CA SER A 515 13.81 -22.02 22.24
C SER A 515 12.59 -22.92 22.42
N TRP A 516 12.10 -23.44 21.30
CA TRP A 516 11.09 -24.48 21.26
C TRP A 516 11.64 -25.64 20.44
N LYS A 517 11.46 -26.87 20.92
CA LYS A 517 11.84 -28.09 20.22
C LYS A 517 10.62 -28.98 20.14
N THR A 518 10.26 -29.39 18.94
CA THR A 518 9.16 -30.33 18.73
C THR A 518 9.46 -31.60 19.55
N GLN A 519 8.48 -32.07 20.33
CA GLN A 519 8.54 -33.36 21.03
C GLN A 519 7.64 -34.40 20.35
N TRP A 520 7.01 -34.02 19.25
CA TRP A 520 5.95 -34.77 18.61
C TRP A 520 6.45 -35.31 17.28
N ASP A 521 6.70 -36.63 17.22
CA ASP A 521 6.97 -37.36 15.98
C ASP A 521 5.82 -37.26 14.93
N ASN A 522 4.72 -36.58 15.29
CA ASN A 522 3.48 -36.47 14.54
C ASN A 522 2.96 -35.03 14.38
N LEU A 523 3.81 -33.99 14.46
CA LEU A 523 3.43 -32.71 13.85
C LEU A 523 3.28 -32.98 12.35
N ASN A 524 2.11 -32.65 11.81
CA ASN A 524 1.89 -32.74 10.37
C ASN A 524 2.78 -31.68 9.70
N GLU A 525 3.24 -31.96 8.48
CA GLU A 525 3.83 -30.91 7.65
C GLU A 525 2.76 -29.86 7.39
N GLY A 526 3.17 -28.59 7.39
CA GLY A 526 2.27 -27.47 7.12
C GLY A 526 2.43 -26.31 8.09
N ILE A 527 1.48 -25.38 7.99
CA ILE A 527 1.54 -24.09 8.67
C ILE A 527 0.98 -24.23 10.09
N TYR A 528 1.70 -23.62 11.03
CA TYR A 528 1.28 -23.41 12.41
C TYR A 528 1.35 -21.92 12.75
N LEU A 529 0.58 -21.50 13.75
CA LEU A 529 0.70 -20.18 14.34
C LEU A 529 1.51 -20.29 15.62
N TYR A 530 2.40 -19.33 15.87
CA TYR A 530 2.95 -19.09 17.19
C TYR A 530 2.28 -17.86 17.79
N GLN A 531 2.13 -17.84 19.11
CA GLN A 531 1.65 -16.70 19.87
C GLN A 531 2.56 -16.45 21.06
N ILE A 532 3.19 -15.29 21.15
CA ILE A 532 3.97 -14.87 22.31
C ILE A 532 3.16 -13.82 23.07
N LYS A 533 2.78 -14.17 24.29
CA LYS A 533 2.00 -13.34 25.19
C LYS A 533 2.86 -12.78 26.31
N THR A 534 2.64 -11.51 26.61
CA THR A 534 3.14 -10.81 27.79
C THR A 534 2.02 -10.33 28.68
N ASP A 535 2.35 -9.64 29.78
CA ASP A 535 1.36 -9.01 30.66
C ASP A 535 0.50 -7.95 29.94
N LYS A 536 0.97 -7.35 28.84
CA LYS A 536 0.27 -6.27 28.13
C LYS A 536 0.16 -6.42 26.60
N ASN A 537 0.83 -7.41 26.02
CA ASN A 537 0.91 -7.57 24.57
C ASN A 537 0.76 -9.03 24.19
N ILE A 538 0.11 -9.28 23.06
CA ILE A 538 0.10 -10.56 22.38
C ILE A 538 0.65 -10.33 20.97
N ILE A 539 1.61 -11.15 20.56
CA ILE A 539 2.14 -11.15 19.19
C ILE A 539 1.90 -12.54 18.61
N THR A 540 1.22 -12.61 17.48
CA THR A 540 0.98 -13.84 16.73
C THR A 540 1.79 -13.81 15.43
N GLY A 541 2.30 -14.95 14.99
CA GLY A 541 2.95 -15.09 13.68
C GLY A 541 2.88 -16.52 13.16
N LYS A 542 3.33 -16.74 11.93
CA LYS A 542 3.28 -18.06 11.26
C LYS A 542 4.65 -18.75 11.30
N ILE A 543 4.65 -20.07 11.43
CA ILE A 543 5.81 -20.95 11.30
C ILE A 543 5.43 -22.17 10.46
N GLU A 544 6.33 -22.62 9.59
CA GLU A 544 6.09 -23.75 8.70
C GLU A 544 6.90 -24.97 9.16
N HIS A 545 6.22 -26.08 9.42
CA HIS A 545 6.85 -27.34 9.78
C HIS A 545 7.11 -28.19 8.52
N ILE A 546 8.36 -28.61 8.34
CA ILE A 546 8.83 -29.53 7.29
C ILE A 546 9.51 -30.73 7.94
N LYS A 547 9.35 -31.95 7.39
CA LYS A 547 10.01 -33.15 7.91
C LYS A 547 11.41 -33.38 7.34
#